data_AF-A0A2E7TX15-F1
#
_entry.id   AF-A0A2E7TX15-F1
#
_cell.length_a   1.000
_cell.length_b   1.000
_cell.length_c   1.000
_cell.angle_alpha   90.00
_cell.angle_beta   90.00
_cell.angle_gamma   90.00
#
_symmetry.space_group_name_H-M   'P 1'
#
loop_
_entity.id
_entity.type
_entity.pdbx_description
1 polymer ?
#
loop_
_entity_poly.entity_id
_entity_poly.type
_entity_poly.pdbx_seq_one_letter_code
_entity_poly.pdbx_strand_id
1 'polypeptide(L)'
;MKKLLTTLFAVALGLNLSAQTECSNPQDANQDGVIGVDDLMDLLSHWGDTDFDFDGVYDSVDLCTDEGACNYLSNPTEACLYLDAIGACGGDCAEDTDGDGLCDEFIGTCQGESTLTYHGYAYDLVLVGDQCWFAENLRTTTYRNGDVIPVLSEGEWMNTAYNSLGATAVYGDGTVSSCNDGAEGFDACNDSLSLSAYGRLYNWYAVDDARGLCPSGWQVPTVSEWTDLEDYISSQGFYGMVGAVLKSTSGWYNNGNGTNDFGFSALPCGTLHSNFFQVLGNVLIGGVRHPTMTALLGPISGT
;
A
#
# COMPACT_ATOMS: atom_id res chain seq x y z
N MET A 1 -23.84 -77.22 -89.23
CA MET A 1 -24.78 -77.78 -88.24
C MET A 1 -24.50 -77.17 -86.87
N LYS A 2 -25.57 -76.82 -86.12
CA LYS A 2 -25.65 -76.12 -84.82
C LYS A 2 -25.81 -74.58 -84.97
N LYS A 3 -27.06 -74.06 -85.01
CA LYS A 3 -28.02 -73.77 -83.90
C LYS A 3 -27.54 -72.55 -83.08
N LEU A 4 -28.30 -71.53 -82.69
CA LEU A 4 -29.75 -71.22 -82.54
C LEU A 4 -29.81 -69.68 -82.25
N LEU A 5 -30.83 -68.93 -82.69
CA LEU A 5 -31.85 -68.19 -81.86
C LEU A 5 -31.28 -67.30 -80.72
N THR A 6 -31.70 -66.05 -80.43
CA THR A 6 -33.07 -65.54 -80.15
C THR A 6 -32.92 -64.04 -79.73
N THR A 7 -33.61 -63.07 -80.35
CA THR A 7 -34.80 -62.29 -79.88
C THR A 7 -34.63 -61.07 -78.94
N LEU A 8 -35.26 -59.96 -79.37
CA LEU A 8 -36.23 -59.08 -78.66
C LEU A 8 -35.81 -57.79 -77.89
N PHE A 9 -36.65 -56.75 -78.11
CA PHE A 9 -36.99 -55.54 -77.33
C PHE A 9 -35.98 -54.37 -77.31
N ALA A 10 -36.24 -53.15 -77.82
CA ALA A 10 -37.37 -52.20 -77.77
C ALA A 10 -37.16 -51.06 -76.75
N VAL A 11 -37.63 -49.86 -77.14
CA VAL A 11 -37.99 -48.69 -76.31
C VAL A 11 -36.90 -47.62 -76.08
N ALA A 12 -36.99 -46.59 -76.92
CA ALA A 12 -37.16 -45.16 -76.61
C ALA A 12 -36.19 -44.39 -75.68
N LEU A 13 -36.20 -43.08 -75.97
CA LEU A 13 -35.80 -41.93 -75.16
C LEU A 13 -34.39 -41.36 -75.40
N GLY A 14 -34.40 -40.07 -75.74
CA GLY A 14 -33.39 -39.15 -75.22
C GLY A 14 -32.58 -38.40 -76.27
N LEU A 15 -33.15 -37.30 -76.75
CA LEU A 15 -32.41 -36.12 -77.18
C LEU A 15 -31.19 -35.91 -76.25
N ASN A 16 -29.98 -35.97 -76.80
CA ASN A 16 -28.84 -35.31 -76.17
C ASN A 16 -28.48 -34.09 -77.01
N LEU A 17 -29.36 -33.08 -76.94
CA LEU A 17 -28.88 -31.71 -76.92
C LEU A 17 -28.13 -31.58 -75.61
N SER A 18 -26.81 -31.65 -75.67
CA SER A 18 -25.99 -31.10 -74.59
C SER A 18 -26.22 -29.59 -74.62
N ALA A 19 -27.13 -29.11 -73.78
CA ALA A 19 -27.14 -27.70 -73.40
C ALA A 19 -25.73 -27.39 -72.87
N GLN A 20 -25.09 -26.35 -73.40
CA GLN A 20 -23.90 -25.79 -72.78
C GLN A 20 -24.32 -25.39 -71.37
N THR A 21 -23.73 -26.02 -70.35
CA THR A 21 -23.84 -25.54 -68.99
C THR A 21 -23.15 -24.17 -69.00
N GLU A 22 -23.92 -23.10 -68.83
CA GLU A 22 -23.32 -21.82 -68.52
C GLU A 22 -22.53 -22.01 -67.23
N CYS A 23 -21.21 -21.96 -67.33
CA CYS A 23 -20.37 -21.82 -66.17
C CYS A 23 -20.55 -20.37 -65.73
N SER A 24 -21.34 -20.13 -64.67
CA SER A 24 -21.40 -18.84 -64.00
C SER A 24 -19.98 -18.35 -63.78
N ASN A 25 -19.67 -17.15 -64.23
CA ASN A 25 -18.35 -16.58 -64.09
C ASN A 25 -18.04 -16.51 -62.59
N PRO A 26 -17.02 -17.23 -62.07
CA PRO A 26 -16.78 -17.30 -60.62
C PRO A 26 -16.27 -15.97 -60.04
N GLN A 27 -16.07 -14.96 -60.88
CA GLN A 27 -15.58 -13.62 -60.54
C GLN A 27 -16.68 -12.54 -60.63
N ASP A 28 -17.92 -12.95 -60.90
CA ASP A 28 -19.12 -12.13 -60.92
C ASP A 28 -19.95 -12.53 -59.69
N ALA A 29 -19.72 -11.81 -58.59
CA ALA A 29 -20.22 -12.16 -57.27
C ALA A 29 -21.73 -11.90 -57.17
N ASN A 30 -22.19 -10.83 -57.82
CA ASN A 30 -23.59 -10.41 -57.79
C ASN A 30 -24.43 -11.04 -58.91
N GLN A 31 -23.80 -11.80 -59.83
CA GLN A 31 -24.39 -12.52 -60.95
C GLN A 31 -25.12 -11.61 -61.96
N ASP A 32 -24.67 -10.36 -62.11
CA ASP A 32 -25.25 -9.41 -63.06
C ASP A 32 -24.69 -9.55 -64.50
N GLY A 33 -23.71 -10.43 -64.68
CA GLY A 33 -23.07 -10.72 -65.95
C GLY A 33 -21.92 -9.78 -66.31
N VAL A 34 -21.55 -8.86 -65.42
CA VAL A 34 -20.44 -7.91 -65.56
C VAL A 34 -19.43 -8.17 -64.44
N ILE A 35 -18.16 -7.81 -64.66
CA ILE A 35 -17.19 -7.69 -63.57
C ILE A 35 -17.00 -6.17 -63.37
N GLY A 36 -17.64 -5.63 -62.35
CA GLY A 36 -17.78 -4.20 -62.10
C GLY A 36 -17.27 -3.76 -60.73
N VAL A 37 -17.56 -2.51 -60.38
CA VAL A 37 -17.24 -1.97 -59.05
C VAL A 37 -18.02 -2.71 -57.96
N ASP A 38 -19.22 -3.19 -58.28
CA ASP A 38 -20.06 -3.92 -57.33
C ASP A 38 -19.45 -5.29 -56.99
N ASP A 39 -18.88 -6.02 -57.95
CA ASP A 39 -18.11 -7.26 -57.68
C ASP A 39 -16.84 -7.00 -56.89
N LEU A 40 -16.17 -5.87 -57.15
CA LEU A 40 -15.01 -5.46 -56.37
C LEU A 40 -15.42 -5.11 -54.93
N MET A 41 -16.57 -4.48 -54.71
CA MET A 41 -17.08 -4.16 -53.37
C MET A 41 -17.59 -5.42 -52.64
N ASP A 42 -18.20 -6.37 -53.35
CA ASP A 42 -18.57 -7.68 -52.79
C ASP A 42 -17.32 -8.50 -52.41
N LEU A 43 -16.27 -8.46 -53.24
CA LEU A 43 -14.97 -9.04 -52.90
C LEU A 43 -14.35 -8.32 -51.69
N LEU A 44 -14.32 -6.98 -51.69
CA LEU A 44 -13.75 -6.22 -50.58
C LEU A 44 -14.55 -6.36 -49.29
N SER A 45 -15.87 -6.56 -49.33
CA SER A 45 -16.68 -6.84 -48.14
C SER A 45 -16.51 -8.28 -47.63
N HIS A 46 -16.18 -9.23 -48.51
CA HIS A 46 -15.81 -10.59 -48.11
C HIS A 46 -14.45 -10.66 -47.39
N TRP A 47 -13.60 -9.65 -47.59
CA TRP A 47 -12.24 -9.55 -47.03
C TRP A 47 -11.99 -8.27 -46.22
N GLY A 48 -13.04 -7.49 -45.92
CA GLY A 48 -12.94 -6.14 -45.34
C GLY A 48 -13.42 -6.12 -43.90
N ASP A 49 -12.77 -5.29 -43.10
CA ASP A 49 -13.14 -5.05 -41.70
C ASP A 49 -14.59 -4.53 -41.62
N THR A 50 -15.30 -4.91 -40.56
CA THR A 50 -16.68 -4.49 -40.30
C THR A 50 -16.68 -3.28 -39.37
N ASP A 51 -17.28 -2.17 -39.79
CA ASP A 51 -17.57 -0.99 -38.96
C ASP A 51 -18.48 -1.38 -37.78
N PHE A 52 -17.87 -1.66 -36.61
CA PHE A 52 -18.58 -2.17 -35.44
C PHE A 52 -19.15 -1.05 -34.57
N ASP A 53 -18.51 0.13 -34.56
CA ASP A 53 -18.93 1.28 -33.76
C ASP A 53 -19.82 2.29 -34.53
N PHE A 54 -20.06 2.05 -35.81
CA PHE A 54 -20.90 2.84 -36.71
C PHE A 54 -20.39 4.27 -36.92
N ASP A 55 -19.08 4.52 -36.83
CA ASP A 55 -18.46 5.83 -37.08
C ASP A 55 -18.36 6.16 -38.59
N GLY A 56 -18.62 5.18 -39.46
CA GLY A 56 -18.54 5.29 -40.91
C GLY A 56 -17.15 5.04 -41.49
N VAL A 57 -16.21 4.55 -40.69
CA VAL A 57 -14.87 4.11 -41.07
C VAL A 57 -14.80 2.59 -40.89
N TYR A 58 -14.48 1.88 -41.97
CA TYR A 58 -14.33 0.41 -41.93
C TYR A 58 -12.86 0.09 -41.69
N ASP A 59 -12.48 -0.12 -40.43
CA ASP A 59 -11.11 -0.50 -40.04
C ASP A 59 -11.07 -1.56 -38.93
N SER A 60 -9.89 -2.16 -38.73
CA SER A 60 -9.68 -3.24 -37.75
C SER A 60 -9.50 -2.73 -36.30
N VAL A 61 -9.64 -1.43 -36.07
CA VAL A 61 -9.18 -0.72 -34.87
C VAL A 61 -10.38 -0.25 -34.03
N ASP A 62 -11.38 -1.11 -33.89
CA ASP A 62 -12.55 -0.90 -33.05
C ASP A 62 -12.33 -1.49 -31.65
N LEU A 63 -11.24 -1.12 -30.96
CA LEU A 63 -10.88 -1.74 -29.67
C LEU A 63 -11.66 -1.19 -28.47
N CYS A 64 -12.18 0.04 -28.54
CA CYS A 64 -13.02 0.60 -27.50
C CYS A 64 -14.34 1.19 -27.99
N THR A 65 -15.35 0.34 -28.07
CA THR A 65 -16.67 0.69 -28.60
C THR A 65 -17.73 0.98 -27.53
N ASP A 66 -17.31 1.10 -26.26
CA ASP A 66 -18.18 1.39 -25.12
C ASP A 66 -18.18 2.88 -24.82
N GLU A 67 -19.30 3.58 -25.06
CA GLU A 67 -19.47 5.01 -24.72
C GLU A 67 -19.31 5.30 -23.22
N GLY A 68 -19.43 4.28 -22.36
CA GLY A 68 -19.20 4.38 -20.92
C GLY A 68 -17.73 4.30 -20.51
N ALA A 69 -16.82 3.97 -21.43
CA ALA A 69 -15.39 3.95 -21.16
C ALA A 69 -14.84 5.37 -21.01
N CYS A 70 -13.89 5.55 -20.09
CA CYS A 70 -13.31 6.87 -19.82
C CYS A 70 -12.32 7.32 -20.91
N ASN A 71 -11.83 6.40 -21.74
CA ASN A 71 -11.00 6.67 -22.91
C ASN A 71 -11.74 6.50 -24.25
N TYR A 72 -13.08 6.53 -24.24
CA TYR A 72 -13.86 6.43 -25.46
C TYR A 72 -13.47 7.51 -26.49
N LEU A 73 -13.19 7.08 -27.71
CA LEU A 73 -12.89 7.93 -28.86
C LEU A 73 -13.66 7.41 -30.06
N SER A 74 -13.95 8.29 -31.02
CA SER A 74 -14.63 7.93 -32.26
C SER A 74 -13.77 7.11 -33.23
N ASN A 75 -12.50 6.86 -32.94
CA ASN A 75 -11.63 5.95 -33.70
C ASN A 75 -10.52 5.45 -32.73
N PRO A 76 -10.83 4.45 -31.89
CA PRO A 76 -10.03 4.09 -30.72
C PRO A 76 -8.91 3.09 -31.05
N THR A 77 -7.66 3.54 -30.95
CA THR A 77 -6.49 2.65 -31.18
C THR A 77 -6.13 1.71 -30.03
N GLU A 78 -6.85 1.80 -28.91
CA GLU A 78 -6.55 1.11 -27.66
C GLU A 78 -7.84 0.51 -27.06
N ALA A 79 -7.68 -0.51 -26.21
CA ALA A 79 -8.81 -1.15 -25.52
C ALA A 79 -9.55 -0.20 -24.57
N CYS A 80 -10.81 -0.51 -24.25
CA CYS A 80 -11.56 0.28 -23.28
C CYS A 80 -10.93 0.25 -21.89
N LEU A 81 -10.83 1.45 -21.32
CA LEU A 81 -10.44 1.72 -19.95
C LEU A 81 -11.66 2.26 -19.20
N TYR A 82 -11.73 1.93 -17.92
CA TYR A 82 -12.79 2.39 -17.02
C TYR A 82 -12.19 3.17 -15.86
N LEU A 83 -13.02 4.00 -15.22
CA LEU A 83 -12.63 4.69 -13.99
C LEU A 83 -12.44 3.65 -12.88
N ASP A 84 -11.35 3.76 -12.15
CA ASP A 84 -11.12 3.00 -10.92
C ASP A 84 -11.78 3.68 -9.71
N ALA A 85 -11.57 3.15 -8.50
CA ALA A 85 -12.20 3.68 -7.28
C ALA A 85 -11.87 5.15 -6.97
N ILE A 86 -10.72 5.68 -7.42
CA ILE A 86 -10.32 7.08 -7.26
C ILE A 86 -10.64 7.95 -8.48
N GLY A 87 -11.29 7.39 -9.50
CA GLY A 87 -11.63 8.10 -10.72
C GLY A 87 -10.48 8.27 -11.71
N ALA A 88 -9.43 7.46 -11.62
CA ALA A 88 -8.37 7.41 -12.63
C ALA A 88 -8.78 6.47 -13.79
N CYS A 89 -8.62 6.96 -15.03
CA CYS A 89 -8.97 6.19 -16.22
C CYS A 89 -7.94 5.10 -16.50
N GLY A 90 -8.35 3.83 -16.43
CA GLY A 90 -7.47 2.69 -16.60
C GLY A 90 -6.50 2.46 -15.45
N GLY A 91 -6.84 2.97 -14.25
CA GLY A 91 -6.11 2.65 -13.02
C GLY A 91 -6.55 1.32 -12.42
N ASP A 92 -5.76 0.81 -11.48
CA ASP A 92 -5.95 -0.50 -10.84
C ASP A 92 -6.55 -0.38 -9.43
N CYS A 93 -7.13 0.77 -9.08
CA CYS A 93 -7.65 1.03 -7.75
C CYS A 93 -8.92 0.24 -7.42
N ALA A 94 -8.84 -0.68 -6.45
CA ALA A 94 -9.98 -1.50 -6.07
C ALA A 94 -11.00 -0.77 -5.18
N GLU A 95 -10.54 0.03 -4.19
CA GLU A 95 -11.40 0.68 -3.18
C GLU A 95 -10.85 2.08 -2.78
N ASP A 96 -11.78 3.00 -2.51
CA ASP A 96 -11.60 4.34 -1.90
C ASP A 96 -12.75 4.53 -0.88
N THR A 97 -12.54 4.02 0.33
CA THR A 97 -13.56 3.84 1.37
C THR A 97 -13.88 5.16 2.06
N ASP A 98 -12.91 6.06 2.17
CA ASP A 98 -13.09 7.36 2.82
C ASP A 98 -13.33 8.52 1.84
N GLY A 99 -13.16 8.28 0.53
CA GLY A 99 -13.50 9.21 -0.54
C GLY A 99 -12.50 10.36 -0.66
N ASP A 100 -11.26 10.17 -0.23
CA ASP A 100 -10.22 11.20 -0.24
C ASP A 100 -9.50 11.31 -1.61
N GLY A 101 -9.79 10.38 -2.54
CA GLY A 101 -9.19 10.32 -3.87
C GLY A 101 -7.85 9.57 -3.92
N LEU A 102 -7.53 8.77 -2.89
CA LEU A 102 -6.39 7.86 -2.83
C LEU A 102 -6.87 6.40 -2.69
N CYS A 103 -6.11 5.47 -3.26
CA CYS A 103 -6.47 4.05 -3.22
C CYS A 103 -6.18 3.43 -1.86
N ASP A 104 -7.19 2.84 -1.22
CA ASP A 104 -7.09 2.20 0.09
C ASP A 104 -6.03 1.08 0.15
N GLU A 105 -5.85 0.34 -0.95
CA GLU A 105 -4.80 -0.68 -1.07
C GLU A 105 -3.39 -0.08 -0.89
N PHE A 106 -3.23 1.23 -1.12
CA PHE A 106 -1.97 1.96 -1.10
C PHE A 106 -1.77 2.88 0.11
N ILE A 107 -2.76 3.01 1.00
CA ILE A 107 -2.68 4.01 2.08
C ILE A 107 -1.75 3.54 3.23
N GLY A 108 -1.35 2.26 3.24
CA GLY A 108 -0.45 1.71 4.25
C GLY A 108 -0.99 1.89 5.67
N THR A 109 -0.18 1.59 6.68
CA THR A 109 -0.72 1.49 8.06
C THR A 109 -0.78 2.82 8.79
N CYS A 110 -0.18 3.84 8.19
CA CYS A 110 -0.36 5.23 8.58
C CYS A 110 -1.68 5.83 8.11
N GLN A 111 -2.45 5.15 7.27
CA GLN A 111 -3.69 5.70 6.70
C GLN A 111 -3.45 7.03 5.96
N GLY A 112 -2.31 7.16 5.27
CA GLY A 112 -2.01 8.36 4.45
C GLY A 112 -1.63 9.58 5.29
N GLU A 113 -1.76 9.46 6.61
CA GLU A 113 -1.42 10.50 7.55
C GLU A 113 0.10 10.63 7.71
N SER A 114 0.58 11.87 7.64
CA SER A 114 1.97 12.21 7.96
C SER A 114 2.14 12.71 9.39
N THR A 115 1.03 13.03 10.08
CA THR A 115 1.06 13.53 11.47
C THR A 115 -0.13 13.02 12.26
N LEU A 116 0.02 12.86 13.57
CA LEU A 116 -1.07 12.54 14.50
C LEU A 116 -1.08 13.53 15.66
N THR A 117 -2.22 14.18 15.90
CA THR A 117 -2.37 15.03 17.10
C THR A 117 -2.81 14.21 18.29
N TYR A 118 -2.00 14.21 19.36
CA TYR A 118 -2.31 13.54 20.62
C TYR A 118 -1.95 14.42 21.83
N HIS A 119 -2.91 14.59 22.75
CA HIS A 119 -2.81 15.49 23.91
C HIS A 119 -2.29 16.90 23.59
N GLY A 120 -2.72 17.46 22.45
CA GLY A 120 -2.39 18.83 22.04
C GLY A 120 -1.01 19.00 21.40
N TYR A 121 -0.31 17.90 21.11
CA TYR A 121 0.95 17.89 20.38
C TYR A 121 0.79 17.08 19.08
N ALA A 122 1.32 17.59 17.97
CA ALA A 122 1.32 16.90 16.69
C ALA A 122 2.62 16.10 16.56
N TYR A 123 2.50 14.79 16.42
CA TYR A 123 3.61 13.85 16.26
C TYR A 123 3.74 13.50 14.79
N ASP A 124 4.94 13.59 14.25
CA ASP A 124 5.22 13.12 12.90
C ASP A 124 5.14 11.59 12.84
N LEU A 125 4.62 11.07 11.73
CA LEU A 125 4.46 9.65 11.47
C LEU A 125 5.41 9.18 10.36
N VAL A 126 5.82 7.93 10.44
CA VAL A 126 6.68 7.30 9.44
C VAL A 126 6.23 5.87 9.17
N LEU A 127 6.02 5.57 7.89
CA LEU A 127 5.71 4.22 7.42
C LEU A 127 7.03 3.48 7.14
N VAL A 128 7.26 2.37 7.82
CA VAL A 128 8.40 1.48 7.55
C VAL A 128 7.87 0.05 7.39
N GLY A 129 7.96 -0.48 6.18
CA GLY A 129 7.27 -1.71 5.81
C GLY A 129 5.77 -1.56 6.00
N ASP A 130 5.16 -2.52 6.71
CA ASP A 130 3.73 -2.52 7.03
C ASP A 130 3.46 -1.94 8.43
N GLN A 131 4.35 -1.12 8.97
CA GLN A 131 4.21 -0.57 10.32
C GLN A 131 4.30 0.96 10.28
N CYS A 132 3.35 1.61 10.94
CA CYS A 132 3.37 3.05 11.11
C CYS A 132 3.91 3.39 12.49
N TRP A 133 4.95 4.21 12.53
CA TRP A 133 5.67 4.57 13.74
C TRP A 133 5.56 6.07 14.00
N PHE A 134 5.62 6.47 15.25
CA PHE A 134 5.95 7.85 15.58
C PHE A 134 7.43 8.10 15.24
N ALA A 135 7.72 9.18 14.53
CA ALA A 135 9.08 9.61 14.21
C ALA A 135 9.76 10.34 15.39
N GLU A 136 9.06 10.50 16.51
CA GLU A 136 9.54 11.16 17.71
C GLU A 136 8.99 10.52 19.00
N ASN A 137 9.64 10.83 20.12
CA ASN A 137 9.26 10.30 21.43
C ASN A 137 7.96 10.92 21.97
N LEU A 138 7.18 10.11 22.67
CA LEU A 138 5.96 10.54 23.34
C LEU A 138 6.22 11.64 24.40
N ARG A 139 5.28 12.58 24.51
CA ARG A 139 5.36 13.72 25.46
C ARG A 139 4.18 13.77 26.43
N THR A 140 3.35 12.74 26.47
CA THR A 140 2.11 12.73 27.26
C THR A 140 2.38 12.79 28.76
N THR A 141 1.56 13.56 29.47
CA THR A 141 1.51 13.60 30.94
C THR A 141 0.33 12.81 31.50
N THR A 142 -0.47 12.20 30.63
CA THR A 142 -1.69 11.47 30.98
C THR A 142 -1.74 10.14 30.24
N TYR A 143 -2.34 9.13 30.88
CA TYR A 143 -2.72 7.91 30.20
C TYR A 143 -3.86 8.16 29.20
N ARG A 144 -4.15 7.18 28.35
CA ARG A 144 -5.24 7.24 27.35
C ARG A 144 -6.60 7.56 27.96
N ASN A 145 -6.85 7.12 29.20
CA ASN A 145 -8.10 7.39 29.92
C ASN A 145 -8.16 8.80 30.56
N GLY A 146 -7.09 9.60 30.44
CA GLY A 146 -6.99 10.95 30.99
C GLY A 146 -6.40 11.04 32.40
N ASP A 147 -6.10 9.92 33.07
CA ASP A 147 -5.44 9.93 34.36
C ASP A 147 -4.03 10.51 34.25
N VAL A 148 -3.64 11.36 35.18
CA VAL A 148 -2.28 11.93 35.23
C VAL A 148 -1.26 10.84 35.55
N ILE A 149 -0.13 10.86 34.83
CA ILE A 149 1.04 10.06 35.12
C ILE A 149 1.87 10.85 36.16
N PRO A 150 2.08 10.31 37.38
CA PRO A 150 2.87 10.96 38.41
C PRO A 150 4.29 11.31 37.96
N VAL A 151 4.83 12.41 38.50
CA VAL A 151 6.26 12.71 38.49
C VAL A 151 6.80 12.32 39.86
N LEU A 152 7.77 11.41 39.90
CA LEU A 152 8.38 10.93 41.14
C LEU A 152 9.77 11.55 41.31
N SER A 153 10.14 11.85 42.55
CA SER A 153 11.53 12.18 42.89
C SER A 153 12.45 10.96 42.80
N GLU A 154 13.77 11.19 42.82
CA GLU A 154 14.77 10.14 42.60
C GLU A 154 14.66 9.06 43.69
N GLY A 155 14.44 9.50 44.93
CA GLY A 155 14.20 8.60 46.06
C GLY A 155 12.91 7.80 45.95
N GLU A 156 11.85 8.37 45.36
CA GLU A 156 10.58 7.67 45.12
C GLU A 156 10.71 6.68 43.96
N TRP A 157 11.38 7.07 42.88
CA TRP A 157 11.62 6.21 41.72
C TRP A 157 12.48 4.97 42.06
N MET A 158 13.36 5.08 43.05
CA MET A 158 14.17 3.95 43.53
C MET A 158 13.48 3.11 44.61
N ASN A 159 12.34 3.56 45.14
CA ASN A 159 11.68 2.91 46.27
C ASN A 159 10.77 1.77 45.81
N THR A 160 10.97 0.57 46.35
CA THR A 160 10.19 -0.62 45.98
C THR A 160 8.69 -0.51 46.21
N ALA A 161 8.23 0.35 47.14
CA ALA A 161 6.80 0.60 47.36
C ALA A 161 6.18 1.45 46.23
N TYR A 162 7.01 2.22 45.51
CA TYR A 162 6.60 3.07 44.38
C TYR A 162 7.01 2.47 43.03
N ASN A 163 7.85 1.43 43.02
CA ASN A 163 8.09 0.52 41.90
C ASN A 163 6.85 -0.35 41.59
N SER A 164 5.66 0.22 41.66
CA SER A 164 4.44 -0.32 41.07
C SER A 164 3.54 0.80 40.53
N LEU A 165 4.03 2.04 40.57
CA LEU A 165 3.35 3.22 40.07
C LEU A 165 4.04 3.65 38.78
N GLY A 166 3.25 3.80 37.73
CA GLY A 166 3.75 4.44 36.52
C GLY A 166 4.19 5.87 36.80
N ALA A 167 5.29 6.28 36.21
CA ALA A 167 5.89 7.59 36.42
C ALA A 167 6.50 8.14 35.14
N THR A 168 6.56 9.47 35.05
CA THR A 168 7.21 10.18 33.96
C THR A 168 8.18 11.24 34.50
N ALA A 169 9.18 11.57 33.70
CA ALA A 169 10.16 12.61 34.00
C ALA A 169 10.65 13.30 32.72
N VAL A 170 11.28 14.46 32.88
CA VAL A 170 12.01 15.15 31.81
C VAL A 170 13.50 15.08 32.13
N TYR A 171 14.33 14.75 31.14
CA TYR A 171 15.77 14.75 31.37
C TYR A 171 16.26 16.15 31.76
N GLY A 172 17.06 16.25 32.83
CA GLY A 172 17.52 17.54 33.36
C GLY A 172 16.58 18.22 34.36
N ASP A 173 15.37 17.71 34.61
CA ASP A 173 14.43 18.33 35.56
C ASP A 173 14.79 18.11 37.05
N GLY A 174 15.81 17.31 37.33
CA GLY A 174 16.29 16.99 38.68
C GLY A 174 15.42 15.97 39.43
N THR A 175 14.44 15.33 38.77
CA THR A 175 13.51 14.39 39.40
C THR A 175 14.03 12.95 39.43
N VAL A 176 14.79 12.49 38.43
CA VAL A 176 15.12 11.05 38.28
C VAL A 176 16.60 10.70 38.26
N SER A 177 17.49 11.68 38.08
CA SER A 177 18.94 11.48 38.24
C SER A 177 19.70 12.80 38.18
N SER A 178 20.95 12.79 38.66
CA SER A 178 21.91 13.84 38.33
C SER A 178 22.13 13.89 36.82
N CYS A 179 21.88 15.05 36.22
CA CYS A 179 22.05 15.23 34.78
C CYS A 179 23.53 15.22 34.37
N ASN A 180 23.81 14.65 33.20
CA ASN A 180 25.09 14.72 32.53
C ASN A 180 24.88 15.13 31.07
N ASP A 181 25.39 16.29 30.70
CA ASP A 181 25.26 16.78 29.33
C ASP A 181 26.24 16.07 28.39
N GLY A 182 25.70 15.17 27.59
CA GLY A 182 26.39 14.51 26.48
C GLY A 182 25.77 14.80 25.13
N ALA A 183 24.79 15.72 25.06
CA ALA A 183 24.12 16.04 23.82
C ALA A 183 24.98 16.96 22.95
N GLU A 184 25.00 16.69 21.65
CA GLU A 184 25.62 17.59 20.69
C GLU A 184 24.62 18.66 20.26
N GLY A 185 24.95 19.93 20.49
CA GLY A 185 24.21 21.07 19.94
C GLY A 185 23.22 21.76 20.89
N PHE A 186 22.98 21.23 22.08
CA PHE A 186 22.18 21.90 23.12
C PHE A 186 22.51 21.37 24.52
N ASP A 187 22.10 22.11 25.56
CA ASP A 187 22.26 21.71 26.96
C ASP A 187 21.17 20.70 27.34
N ALA A 188 21.51 19.41 27.43
CA ALA A 188 20.56 18.37 27.84
C ALA A 188 20.16 18.49 29.32
N CYS A 189 20.89 19.24 30.13
CA CYS A 189 20.50 19.50 31.52
C CYS A 189 19.49 20.64 31.65
N ASN A 190 19.14 21.29 30.55
CA ASN A 190 17.98 22.15 30.48
C ASN A 190 16.73 21.32 30.16
N ASP A 191 15.81 21.22 31.12
CA ASP A 191 14.57 20.45 31.01
C ASP A 191 13.70 20.88 29.81
N SER A 192 13.59 22.19 29.55
CA SER A 192 12.83 22.69 28.42
C SER A 192 13.43 22.29 27.07
N LEU A 193 14.76 22.32 26.94
CA LEU A 193 15.45 21.89 25.71
C LEU A 193 15.35 20.38 25.53
N SER A 194 15.57 19.63 26.62
CA SER A 194 15.45 18.17 26.63
C SER A 194 14.04 17.68 26.30
N LEU A 195 12.99 18.30 26.86
CA LEU A 195 11.61 17.97 26.51
C LEU A 195 11.33 18.22 25.02
N SER A 196 11.86 19.32 24.47
CA SER A 196 11.67 19.67 23.07
C SER A 196 12.37 18.69 22.14
N ALA A 197 13.56 18.22 22.51
CA ALA A 197 14.39 17.35 21.69
C ALA A 197 14.03 15.86 21.86
N TYR A 198 13.89 15.40 23.09
CA TYR A 198 13.80 13.97 23.43
C TYR A 198 12.44 13.53 23.97
N GLY A 199 11.51 14.45 24.20
CA GLY A 199 10.22 14.13 24.80
C GLY A 199 10.35 13.75 26.29
N ARG A 200 9.52 12.79 26.73
CA ARG A 200 9.47 12.36 28.13
C ARG A 200 10.04 10.96 28.34
N LEU A 201 10.56 10.74 29.54
CA LEU A 201 10.93 9.42 30.02
C LEU A 201 9.74 8.80 30.75
N TYR A 202 9.60 7.48 30.62
CA TYR A 202 8.58 6.68 31.31
C TYR A 202 9.24 5.47 31.97
N ASN A 203 8.81 5.12 33.18
CA ASN A 203 9.22 3.83 33.76
C ASN A 203 8.44 2.66 33.15
N TRP A 204 8.91 1.44 33.41
CA TRP A 204 8.25 0.22 32.96
C TRP A 204 6.77 0.16 33.38
N TYR A 205 6.44 0.60 34.61
CA TYR A 205 5.06 0.56 35.12
C TYR A 205 4.11 1.49 34.37
N ALA A 206 4.59 2.61 33.82
CA ALA A 206 3.78 3.48 32.97
C ALA A 206 3.59 2.87 31.57
N VAL A 207 4.65 2.22 31.05
CA VAL A 207 4.63 1.56 29.74
C VAL A 207 3.69 0.35 29.73
N ASP A 208 3.73 -0.48 30.77
CA ASP A 208 2.94 -1.71 30.93
C ASP A 208 1.60 -1.47 31.67
N ASP A 209 1.17 -0.21 31.80
CA ASP A 209 -0.09 0.11 32.46
C ASP A 209 -1.29 -0.20 31.55
N ALA A 210 -2.32 -0.87 32.09
CA ALA A 210 -3.54 -1.21 31.36
C ALA A 210 -4.32 0.02 30.83
N ARG A 211 -4.08 1.20 31.39
CA ARG A 211 -4.65 2.47 30.90
C ARG A 211 -4.01 2.94 29.60
N GLY A 212 -2.79 2.49 29.28
CA GLY A 212 -2.07 2.73 28.04
C GLY A 212 -1.54 4.16 27.87
N LEU A 213 -0.35 4.28 27.26
CA LEU A 213 0.30 5.57 26.97
C LEU A 213 -0.08 6.15 25.59
N CYS A 214 -0.28 5.29 24.60
CA CYS A 214 -0.50 5.69 23.22
C CYS A 214 -1.99 5.99 22.94
N PRO A 215 -2.32 6.76 21.88
CA PRO A 215 -3.69 6.96 21.42
C PRO A 215 -4.44 5.66 21.12
N SER A 216 -5.77 5.73 20.96
CA SER A 216 -6.54 4.57 20.49
C SER A 216 -6.08 4.14 19.10
N GLY A 217 -5.92 2.83 18.88
CA GLY A 217 -5.35 2.28 17.64
C GLY A 217 -3.82 2.29 17.57
N TRP A 218 -3.14 2.85 18.57
CA TRP A 218 -1.69 2.86 18.71
C TRP A 218 -1.28 2.12 19.98
N GLN A 219 -0.08 1.54 19.98
CA GLN A 219 0.46 0.84 21.15
C GLN A 219 1.95 1.10 21.33
N VAL A 220 2.45 0.82 22.54
CA VAL A 220 3.90 0.77 22.75
C VAL A 220 4.43 -0.46 22.01
N PRO A 221 5.49 -0.33 21.19
CA PRO A 221 5.99 -1.42 20.38
C PRO A 221 6.44 -2.62 21.21
N THR A 222 5.99 -3.79 20.80
CA THR A 222 6.39 -5.09 21.33
C THR A 222 7.71 -5.55 20.72
N VAL A 223 8.33 -6.56 21.32
CA VAL A 223 9.55 -7.19 20.76
C VAL A 223 9.29 -7.77 19.36
N SER A 224 8.09 -8.30 19.11
CA SER A 224 7.72 -8.81 17.78
C SER A 224 7.73 -7.68 16.75
N GLU A 225 7.12 -6.53 17.07
CA GLU A 225 7.05 -5.41 16.14
C GLU A 225 8.43 -4.80 15.85
N TRP A 226 9.33 -4.77 16.83
CA TRP A 226 10.73 -4.42 16.61
C TRP A 226 11.45 -5.44 15.72
N THR A 227 11.11 -6.72 15.84
CA THR A 227 11.69 -7.78 15.02
C THR A 227 11.21 -7.67 13.57
N ASP A 228 9.92 -7.40 13.37
CA ASP A 228 9.33 -7.17 12.05
C ASP A 228 9.97 -5.96 11.35
N LEU A 229 10.22 -4.87 12.10
CA LEU A 229 10.95 -3.70 11.61
C LEU A 229 12.38 -4.06 11.20
N GLU A 230 13.10 -4.80 12.04
CA GLU A 230 14.48 -5.23 11.78
C GLU A 230 14.57 -6.14 10.55
N ASP A 231 13.66 -7.09 10.43
CA ASP A 231 13.58 -8.04 9.31
C ASP A 231 13.23 -7.32 8.00
N TYR A 232 12.26 -6.39 8.04
CA TYR A 232 11.92 -5.56 6.88
C TYR A 232 13.15 -4.77 6.40
N ILE A 233 13.80 -4.02 7.28
CA ILE A 233 14.96 -3.20 6.92
C ILE A 233 16.12 -4.07 6.43
N SER A 234 16.33 -5.23 7.06
CA SER A 234 17.33 -6.20 6.63
C SER A 234 17.05 -6.73 5.22
N SER A 235 15.78 -6.98 4.89
CA SER A 235 15.35 -7.42 3.55
C SER A 235 15.59 -6.37 2.46
N GLN A 236 15.64 -5.09 2.83
CA GLN A 236 15.98 -3.97 1.92
C GLN A 236 17.50 -3.84 1.66
N GLY A 237 18.31 -4.77 2.19
CA GLY A 237 19.76 -4.80 1.97
C GLY A 237 20.60 -4.19 3.09
N PHE A 238 19.99 -3.83 4.22
CA PHE A 238 20.66 -3.23 5.37
C PHE A 238 20.94 -4.22 6.52
N TYR A 239 21.08 -5.51 6.20
CA TYR A 239 21.40 -6.55 7.18
C TYR A 239 22.67 -6.17 7.99
N GLY A 240 22.55 -6.15 9.32
CA GLY A 240 23.62 -5.74 10.23
C GLY A 240 23.87 -4.22 10.30
N MET A 241 23.11 -3.41 9.57
CA MET A 241 23.19 -1.95 9.56
C MET A 241 21.88 -1.29 10.02
N VAL A 242 20.86 -2.06 10.43
CA VAL A 242 19.53 -1.59 10.84
C VAL A 242 19.60 -0.42 11.82
N GLY A 243 20.42 -0.55 12.87
CA GLY A 243 20.61 0.54 13.83
C GLY A 243 21.22 1.80 13.22
N ALA A 244 22.12 1.68 12.23
CA ALA A 244 22.74 2.85 11.60
C ALA A 244 21.75 3.61 10.69
N VAL A 245 20.85 2.89 10.01
CA VAL A 245 19.89 3.49 9.09
C VAL A 245 18.63 4.04 9.76
N LEU A 246 18.32 3.59 10.98
CA LEU A 246 17.22 4.15 11.79
C LEU A 246 17.62 5.37 12.60
N LYS A 247 18.90 5.51 12.94
CA LYS A 247 19.44 6.62 13.72
C LYS A 247 19.27 7.96 13.02
N SER A 248 19.00 9.00 13.81
CA SER A 248 19.05 10.39 13.37
C SER A 248 20.43 10.75 12.79
N THR A 249 20.44 11.70 11.85
CA THR A 249 21.66 12.19 11.19
C THR A 249 22.53 13.10 12.06
N SER A 250 22.06 13.44 13.27
CA SER A 250 22.75 14.30 14.22
C SER A 250 22.40 13.94 15.67
N GLY A 251 23.18 14.48 16.62
CA GLY A 251 22.95 14.37 18.06
C GLY A 251 23.64 13.18 18.75
N TRP A 252 24.15 12.20 18.00
CA TRP A 252 24.81 11.03 18.56
C TRP A 252 26.28 11.30 18.89
N TYR A 253 26.66 10.97 20.13
CA TYR A 253 28.02 11.09 20.64
C TYR A 253 29.08 10.37 19.78
N ASN A 254 30.30 10.93 19.72
CA ASN A 254 31.48 10.34 19.07
C ASN A 254 31.32 10.02 17.57
N ASN A 255 30.66 10.91 16.81
CA ASN A 255 30.33 10.67 15.40
C ASN A 255 29.49 9.40 15.19
N GLY A 256 28.64 9.05 16.17
CA GLY A 256 27.79 7.86 16.13
C GLY A 256 26.48 8.04 15.35
N ASN A 257 26.37 9.12 14.56
CA ASN A 257 25.19 9.49 13.80
C ASN A 257 24.83 8.43 12.76
N GLY A 258 23.53 8.32 12.48
CA GLY A 258 22.99 7.45 11.44
C GLY A 258 22.82 8.15 10.10
N THR A 259 22.21 7.43 9.18
CA THR A 259 21.83 7.95 7.86
C THR A 259 20.35 8.32 7.78
N ASN A 260 19.52 7.77 8.67
CA ASN A 260 18.07 7.99 8.71
C ASN A 260 17.35 7.64 7.40
N ASP A 261 17.79 6.58 6.70
CA ASP A 261 17.30 6.23 5.36
C ASP A 261 15.79 5.95 5.31
N PHE A 262 15.21 5.56 6.46
CA PHE A 262 13.79 5.23 6.60
C PHE A 262 12.97 6.34 7.28
N GLY A 263 13.54 7.51 7.58
CA GLY A 263 12.83 8.64 8.20
C GLY A 263 12.51 8.48 9.69
N PHE A 264 12.85 7.34 10.29
CA PHE A 264 12.55 6.98 11.68
C PHE A 264 13.12 7.93 12.74
N SER A 265 14.26 8.56 12.43
CA SER A 265 14.87 9.64 13.20
C SER A 265 15.20 9.27 14.64
N ALA A 266 15.71 8.05 14.89
CA ALA A 266 16.03 7.61 16.25
C ALA A 266 17.08 8.52 16.92
N LEU A 267 16.63 9.22 17.95
CA LEU A 267 17.45 10.09 18.77
C LEU A 267 18.17 9.30 19.88
N PRO A 268 19.34 9.78 20.35
CA PRO A 268 20.04 9.14 21.45
C PRO A 268 19.24 9.30 22.75
N CYS A 269 18.55 8.24 23.16
CA CYS A 269 17.96 8.10 24.48
C CYS A 269 18.98 7.46 25.42
N GLY A 270 19.22 8.01 26.61
CA GLY A 270 20.33 7.57 27.45
C GLY A 270 20.36 6.11 27.90
N THR A 271 21.54 5.64 28.31
CA THR A 271 21.70 4.41 29.09
C THR A 271 21.61 4.73 30.59
N LEU A 272 20.78 3.98 31.31
CA LEU A 272 20.83 3.94 32.77
C LEU A 272 21.92 2.93 33.20
N HIS A 273 23.07 3.41 33.67
CA HIS A 273 24.13 2.54 34.22
C HIS A 273 24.31 2.82 35.70
N SER A 274 24.07 1.81 36.54
CA SER A 274 24.38 1.82 38.00
C SER A 274 24.08 3.14 38.71
N ASN A 275 22.84 3.63 38.59
CA ASN A 275 22.31 4.85 39.23
C ASN A 275 22.56 6.18 38.49
N PHE A 276 22.98 6.17 37.22
CA PHE A 276 23.13 7.38 36.41
C PHE A 276 22.46 7.21 35.04
N PHE A 277 21.64 8.20 34.65
CA PHE A 277 21.10 8.32 33.30
C PHE A 277 22.12 9.09 32.45
N GLN A 278 22.88 8.37 31.64
CA GLN A 278 23.83 8.96 30.68
C GLN A 278 23.22 8.93 29.30
N VAL A 279 23.16 10.05 28.57
CA VAL A 279 22.70 10.06 27.18
C VAL A 279 23.69 9.29 26.28
N LEU A 280 23.51 7.97 26.11
CA LEU A 280 24.39 7.08 25.35
C LEU A 280 23.67 6.19 24.31
N GLY A 281 22.37 6.36 24.10
CA GLY A 281 21.61 5.71 23.02
C GLY A 281 21.07 4.30 23.34
N ASN A 282 19.73 4.17 23.47
CA ASN A 282 18.85 3.37 22.62
C ASN A 282 17.38 3.41 23.08
N VAL A 283 16.49 3.26 22.08
CA VAL A 283 15.03 3.06 22.05
C VAL A 283 14.12 4.28 22.25
N LEU A 284 13.43 4.60 21.14
CA LEU A 284 12.24 5.44 21.05
C LEU A 284 11.07 4.76 21.75
N ILE A 285 10.37 5.49 22.62
CA ILE A 285 9.00 5.14 23.04
C ILE A 285 8.08 5.92 22.09
N GLY A 286 8.11 5.55 20.81
CA GLY A 286 7.15 6.00 19.80
C GLY A 286 6.06 4.93 19.68
N GLY A 287 4.79 5.33 19.60
CA GLY A 287 3.72 4.37 19.37
C GLY A 287 3.86 3.72 17.99
N VAL A 288 3.50 2.44 17.88
CA VAL A 288 3.38 1.73 16.59
C VAL A 288 1.93 1.38 16.32
N ARG A 289 1.54 1.42 15.04
CA ARG A 289 0.27 0.97 14.51
C ARG A 289 0.51 -0.07 13.42
N HIS A 290 -0.08 -1.25 13.61
CA HIS A 290 -0.09 -2.37 12.68
C HIS A 290 -1.37 -2.34 11.84
N PRO A 291 -1.44 -2.96 10.64
CA PRO A 291 -2.69 -3.08 9.91
C PRO A 291 -3.75 -3.71 10.81
N THR A 292 -4.91 -3.07 10.88
CA THR A 292 -6.10 -3.66 11.47
C THR A 292 -6.38 -4.95 10.72
N MET A 293 -6.33 -6.09 11.41
CA MET A 293 -7.01 -7.30 10.93
C MET A 293 -8.50 -6.93 10.80
N THR A 294 -8.91 -6.54 9.59
CA THR A 294 -10.32 -6.46 9.23
C THR A 294 -10.87 -7.88 9.28
N ALA A 295 -11.63 -8.15 10.34
CA ALA A 295 -12.58 -9.24 10.53
C ALA A 295 -12.07 -10.69 10.44
N LEU A 296 -11.86 -11.30 11.61
CA LEU A 296 -12.52 -12.57 11.93
C LEU A 296 -13.22 -12.45 13.28
N LEU A 297 -14.36 -11.76 13.29
CA LEU A 297 -15.42 -12.05 14.26
C LEU A 297 -15.96 -13.45 13.95
N GLY A 298 -15.31 -14.47 14.52
CA GLY A 298 -15.89 -15.80 14.69
C GLY A 298 -16.51 -15.91 16.08
N PRO A 299 -17.74 -16.43 16.23
CA PRO A 299 -18.39 -16.52 17.53
C PRO A 299 -17.73 -17.63 18.34
N ILE A 300 -17.21 -17.32 19.53
CA ILE A 300 -16.94 -18.36 20.52
C ILE A 300 -18.09 -18.33 21.53
N SER A 301 -19.09 -19.13 21.19
CA SER A 301 -20.07 -19.69 22.11
C SER A 301 -19.40 -20.45 23.25
N GLY A 302 -19.87 -20.21 24.47
CA GLY A 302 -20.08 -21.16 25.58
C GLY A 302 -19.02 -22.22 25.91
N THR A 303 -18.54 -22.19 27.15
CA THR A 303 -19.05 -23.05 28.24
C THR A 303 -18.81 -22.40 29.59
#